data_AF-A0A2C9M0I9-F1
#
_entry.id   AF-A0A2C9M0I9-F1
#
_cell.length_a   1.000
_cell.length_b   1.000
_cell.length_c   1.000
_cell.angle_alpha   90.00
_cell.angle_beta   90.00
_cell.angle_gamma   90.00
#
_symmetry.space_group_name_H-M   'P 1'
#
loop_
_entity.id
_entity.type
_entity.pdbx_description
1 polymer ?
#
loop_
_entity_poly.entity_id
_entity_poly.type
_entity_poly.pdbx_seq_one_letter_code
_entity_poly.pdbx_strand_id
1 'polypeptide(L)'
;MEGITCLLAGAWGTGGGNTSYSENIGAIGITKVGSRAVIQVAGLIMIVLGCLGKFGALFVLIPEPIIGGLFYVMFGMVGAVGISNLQYVDLNSSRNLFVFGISIFFGLSVPNWVADNGIQTGRYRVGH
;
A
#
# COMPACT_ATOMS: atom_id res chain seq x y z
N MET A 1 -2.33 -10.91 -13.89
CA MET A 1 -3.69 -10.34 -13.89
C MET A 1 -3.68 -8.90 -13.36
N GLU A 2 -2.88 -8.59 -12.35
CA GLU A 2 -2.74 -7.25 -11.74
C GLU A 2 -2.52 -6.11 -12.74
N GLY A 3 -1.61 -6.27 -13.71
CA GLY A 3 -1.37 -5.22 -14.72
C GLY A 3 -2.60 -4.85 -15.56
N ILE A 4 -3.42 -5.84 -15.95
CA ILE A 4 -4.67 -5.59 -16.68
C ILE A 4 -5.66 -4.86 -15.78
N THR A 5 -5.75 -5.24 -14.51
CA THR A 5 -6.61 -4.54 -13.55
C THR A 5 -6.16 -3.11 -13.28
N CYS A 6 -4.85 -2.83 -13.25
CA CYS A 6 -4.34 -1.46 -13.15
C CYS A 6 -4.72 -0.61 -14.38
N LEU A 7 -4.62 -1.18 -15.59
CA LEU A 7 -5.01 -0.48 -16.81
C LEU A 7 -6.51 -0.16 -16.82
N LEU A 8 -7.35 -1.12 -16.44
CA LEU A 8 -8.80 -0.91 -16.33
C LEU A 8 -9.16 0.09 -15.22
N ALA A 9 -8.49 0.01 -14.06
CA ALA A 9 -8.69 0.96 -12.95
C ALA A 9 -8.26 2.38 -13.32
N GLY A 10 -7.16 2.51 -14.07
CA GLY A 10 -6.71 3.78 -14.65
C GLY A 10 -7.72 4.33 -15.66
N ALA A 11 -8.20 3.50 -16.59
CA ALA A 11 -9.21 3.90 -17.58
C ALA A 11 -10.54 4.34 -16.94
N TRP A 12 -10.93 3.73 -15.82
CA TRP A 12 -12.14 4.08 -15.07
C TRP A 12 -11.95 5.27 -14.11
N GLY A 13 -10.77 5.90 -14.09
CA GLY A 13 -10.51 7.13 -13.33
C GLY A 13 -10.03 6.94 -11.89
N THR A 14 -9.79 5.69 -11.45
CA THR A 14 -9.24 5.39 -10.11
C THR A 14 -7.75 5.75 -10.01
N GLY A 15 -7.00 5.63 -11.11
CA GLY A 15 -5.60 6.06 -11.23
C GLY A 15 -4.56 5.33 -10.36
N GLY A 16 -4.99 4.46 -9.44
CA GLY A 16 -4.12 3.68 -8.54
C GLY A 16 -3.66 2.35 -9.13
N GLY A 17 -2.53 1.83 -8.60
CA GLY A 17 -2.05 0.49 -8.91
C GLY A 17 -2.73 -0.57 -8.03
N ASN A 18 -3.27 -1.62 -8.66
CA ASN A 18 -3.87 -2.76 -7.98
C ASN A 18 -2.81 -3.82 -7.70
N THR A 19 -2.64 -4.18 -6.44
CA THR A 19 -1.72 -5.25 -6.01
C THR A 19 -2.41 -6.20 -5.05
N SER A 20 -1.92 -7.43 -4.97
CA SER A 20 -2.36 -8.42 -4.00
C SER A 20 -1.98 -7.99 -2.58
N TYR A 21 -2.98 -7.80 -1.71
CA TYR A 21 -2.75 -7.43 -0.31
C TYR A 21 -2.29 -8.64 0.52
N SER A 22 -1.12 -8.51 1.14
CA SER A 22 -0.57 -9.52 2.07
C SER A 22 -1.48 -9.80 3.27
N GLU A 23 -2.27 -8.81 3.70
CA GLU A 23 -3.28 -8.97 4.76
C GLU A 23 -4.34 -10.01 4.41
N ASN A 24 -4.75 -10.10 3.13
CA ASN A 24 -5.72 -11.08 2.67
C ASN A 24 -5.14 -12.50 2.77
N ILE A 25 -3.85 -12.67 2.47
CA ILE A 25 -3.15 -13.95 2.60
C ILE A 25 -3.05 -14.34 4.08
N GLY A 26 -2.73 -13.38 4.97
CA GLY A 26 -2.72 -13.59 6.42
C GLY A 26 -4.09 -13.99 6.97
N ALA A 27 -5.16 -13.33 6.52
CA ALA A 27 -6.53 -13.65 6.91
C ALA A 27 -6.94 -15.06 6.48
N ILE A 28 -6.52 -15.52 5.29
CA ILE A 28 -6.73 -16.91 4.85
C ILE A 28 -5.98 -17.88 5.78
N GLY A 29 -4.77 -17.54 6.21
CA GLY A 29 -4.01 -18.35 7.17
C GLY A 29 -4.72 -18.55 8.52
N ILE A 30 -5.44 -17.53 9.00
CA ILE A 30 -6.19 -17.58 10.26
C ILE A 30 -7.54 -18.28 10.08
N THR A 31 -8.31 -17.88 9.06
CA THR A 31 -9.67 -18.40 8.82
C THR A 31 -9.68 -19.80 8.20
N LYS A 32 -8.55 -20.23 7.62
CA LYS A 32 -8.39 -21.46 6.83
C LYS A 32 -9.35 -21.57 5.63
N VAL A 33 -9.92 -20.45 5.18
CA VAL A 33 -10.83 -20.40 4.03
C VAL A 33 -10.13 -19.76 2.84
N GLY A 34 -9.50 -20.59 2.00
CA GLY A 34 -8.84 -20.18 0.75
C GLY A 34 -9.69 -20.35 -0.51
N SER A 35 -11.03 -20.39 -0.37
CA SER A 35 -11.93 -20.71 -1.49
C SER A 35 -12.06 -19.56 -2.47
N ARG A 36 -11.87 -19.84 -3.77
CA ARG A 36 -12.06 -18.87 -4.87
C ARG A 36 -13.48 -18.31 -4.91
N ALA A 37 -14.47 -19.11 -4.55
CA ALA A 37 -15.87 -18.68 -4.52
C ALA A 37 -16.11 -17.58 -3.49
N VAL A 38 -15.45 -17.66 -2.33
CA VAL A 38 -15.56 -16.64 -1.27
C VAL A 38 -14.98 -15.31 -1.74
N ILE A 39 -13.84 -15.34 -2.44
CA ILE A 39 -13.19 -14.14 -3.00
C ILE A 39 -14.08 -13.52 -4.10
N GLN A 40 -14.71 -14.33 -4.95
CA GLN A 40 -15.63 -13.86 -5.99
C GLN A 40 -16.89 -13.20 -5.40
N VAL A 41 -17.49 -13.83 -4.39
CA VAL A 41 -18.66 -13.27 -3.69
C VAL A 41 -18.29 -11.98 -2.95
N ALA A 42 -17.14 -11.93 -2.29
CA ALA A 42 -16.63 -10.71 -1.66
C ALA A 42 -16.43 -9.58 -2.70
N GLY A 43 -15.88 -9.90 -3.87
CA GLY A 43 -15.74 -8.95 -4.98
C GLY A 43 -17.08 -8.40 -5.47
N LEU A 44 -18.09 -9.27 -5.62
CA LEU A 44 -19.45 -8.85 -5.99
C LEU A 44 -20.05 -7.91 -4.95
N ILE A 45 -19.91 -8.24 -3.66
CA ILE A 45 -20.38 -7.40 -2.55
C ILE A 45 -19.69 -6.03 -2.59
N MET A 46 -18.37 -5.99 -2.81
CA MET A 46 -17.63 -4.71 -2.91
C MET A 46 -18.12 -3.85 -4.08
N ILE A 47 -18.43 -4.43 -5.24
CA ILE A 47 -19.01 -3.69 -6.37
C ILE A 47 -20.37 -3.11 -6.00
N VAL A 48 -21.25 -3.92 -5.41
CA VAL A 48 -22.60 -3.48 -5.00
C VAL A 48 -22.50 -2.35 -3.97
N LEU A 49 -21.65 -2.50 -2.95
CA LEU A 49 -21.43 -1.48 -1.93
C LEU A 49 -20.81 -0.20 -2.52
N GLY A 50 -19.90 -0.32 -3.48
CA GLY A 50 -19.27 0.81 -4.17
C GLY A 50 -20.27 1.61 -5.02
N CYS A 51 -21.28 0.97 -5.61
CA CYS A 51 -22.34 1.65 -6.33
C CYS A 51 -23.35 2.38 -5.42
N LEU A 52 -23.41 2.01 -4.13
CA LEU A 52 -24.34 2.59 -3.15
C LEU A 52 -23.69 3.78 -2.45
N GLY A 53 -23.97 5.00 -2.94
CA GLY A 53 -23.40 6.24 -2.37
C GLY A 53 -23.67 6.47 -0.87
N LYS A 54 -24.68 5.83 -0.28
CA LYS A 54 -24.95 5.86 1.17
C LYS A 54 -23.82 5.23 1.99
N PHE A 55 -23.18 4.17 1.48
CA PHE A 55 -22.01 3.58 2.14
C PHE A 55 -20.79 4.50 2.00
N GLY A 56 -20.64 5.18 0.86
CA GLY A 56 -19.64 6.24 0.69
C GLY A 56 -19.75 7.34 1.76
N ALA A 57 -20.97 7.79 2.06
CA ALA A 57 -21.21 8.78 3.11
C ALA A 57 -20.80 8.28 4.52
N LEU A 58 -20.96 6.98 4.79
CA LEU A 58 -20.51 6.37 6.05
C LEU A 58 -18.99 6.40 6.19
N PHE A 59 -18.23 6.18 5.10
CA PHE A 59 -16.78 6.28 5.12
C PHE A 59 -16.26 7.70 5.39
N VAL A 60 -16.98 8.72 4.91
CA VAL A 60 -16.64 10.14 5.17
C VAL A 60 -16.86 10.52 6.64
N LEU A 61 -17.76 9.83 7.35
CA LEU A 61 -17.99 10.05 8.79
C LEU A 61 -16.88 9.50 9.67
N ILE A 62 -15.94 8.70 9.13
CA ILE A 62 -14.85 8.11 9.91
C ILE A 62 -13.86 9.24 10.30
N PRO A 63 -13.56 9.42 11.60
CA PRO A 63 -12.60 10.42 12.04
C PRO A 63 -11.19 10.20 11.46
N GLU A 64 -10.53 11.28 11.08
CA GLU A 64 -9.15 11.27 10.56
C GLU A 64 -8.15 10.52 11.47
N PRO A 65 -8.22 10.60 12.82
CA PRO A 65 -7.31 9.84 13.68
C PRO A 65 -7.40 8.32 13.51
N ILE A 66 -8.59 7.79 13.20
CA ILE A 66 -8.79 6.35 12.96
C ILE A 66 -8.15 5.94 11.64
N ILE A 67 -8.33 6.77 10.61
CA ILE A 67 -7.72 6.57 9.29
C ILE A 67 -6.20 6.59 9.41
N GLY A 68 -5.64 7.52 10.20
CA GLY A 68 -4.20 7.55 10.50
C GLY A 68 -3.70 6.28 11.19
N GLY A 69 -4.46 5.76 12.16
CA GLY A 69 -4.15 4.49 12.82
C GLY A 69 -4.16 3.29 11.87
N LEU A 70 -5.14 3.24 10.95
CA LEU A 70 -5.20 2.21 9.90
C LEU A 70 -3.97 2.26 8.99
N PHE A 71 -3.58 3.45 8.53
CA PHE A 71 -2.38 3.60 7.72
C PHE A 71 -1.11 3.19 8.47
N TYR A 72 -1.01 3.51 9.77
CA TYR A 72 0.14 3.11 10.58
C TYR A 72 0.31 1.59 10.62
N VAL A 73 -0.79 0.85 10.83
CA VAL A 73 -0.78 -0.62 10.82
C VAL A 73 -0.45 -1.16 9.43
N MET A 74 -1.07 -0.64 8.37
CA MET A 74 -0.81 -1.08 6.99
C MET A 74 0.65 -0.87 6.60
N PHE A 75 1.18 0.35 6.75
CA PHE A 75 2.57 0.64 6.38
C PHE A 75 3.55 -0.16 7.26
N GLY A 76 3.24 -0.37 8.54
CA GLY A 76 4.01 -1.24 9.42
C GLY A 76 4.06 -2.69 8.92
N MET A 77 2.92 -3.26 8.53
CA MET A 77 2.85 -4.61 7.99
C MET A 77 3.57 -4.73 6.64
N VAL A 78 3.42 -3.75 5.74
CA VAL A 78 4.13 -3.72 4.46
C VAL A 78 5.64 -3.75 4.67
N GLY A 79 6.15 -2.93 5.59
CA GLY A 79 7.57 -2.95 5.97
C GLY A 79 8.01 -4.29 6.56
N ALA A 80 7.22 -4.86 7.47
CA ALA A 80 7.51 -6.16 8.08
C ALA A 80 7.54 -7.31 7.06
N VAL A 81 6.62 -7.32 6.09
CA VAL A 81 6.62 -8.29 4.98
C VAL A 81 7.82 -8.08 4.06
N GLY A 82 8.23 -6.83 3.82
CA GLY A 82 9.46 -6.53 3.09
C GLY A 82 10.69 -7.12 3.78
N ILE A 83 10.81 -6.92 5.09
CA ILE A 83 11.92 -7.45 5.90
C ILE A 83 11.86 -8.97 5.99
N SER A 84 10.68 -9.58 6.10
CA SER A 84 10.57 -11.04 6.19
C SER A 84 11.08 -11.74 4.94
N ASN A 85 11.03 -11.10 3.77
CA ASN A 85 11.61 -11.65 2.55
C ASN A 85 13.16 -11.75 2.59
N LEU A 86 13.84 -11.02 3.48
CA LEU A 86 15.29 -11.17 3.67
C LEU A 86 15.66 -12.54 4.24
N GLN A 87 14.71 -13.30 4.80
CA GLN A 87 14.96 -14.67 5.26
C GLN A 87 15.46 -15.60 4.13
N TYR A 88 15.19 -15.24 2.87
CA TYR A 88 15.61 -16.00 1.69
C TYR A 88 16.95 -15.51 1.12
N VAL A 89 17.60 -14.52 1.74
CA VAL A 89 18.86 -13.92 1.30
C VAL A 89 19.96 -14.22 2.32
N ASP A 90 21.18 -14.50 1.84
CA ASP A 90 22.33 -14.64 2.74
C ASP A 90 22.78 -13.26 3.25
N LEU A 91 22.46 -12.98 4.51
CA LEU A 91 22.84 -11.76 5.21
C LEU A 91 24.25 -11.81 5.82
N ASN A 92 24.99 -12.92 5.70
CA ASN A 92 26.39 -12.97 6.11
C ASN A 92 27.33 -12.38 5.05
N SER A 93 26.85 -12.27 3.81
CA SER A 93 27.61 -11.61 2.74
C SER A 93 27.56 -10.10 2.90
N SER A 94 28.73 -9.48 3.10
CA SER A 94 28.88 -8.02 3.19
C SER A 94 28.29 -7.29 1.97
N ARG A 95 28.26 -7.93 0.79
CA ARG A 95 27.65 -7.37 -0.42
C ARG A 95 26.14 -7.21 -0.26
N ASN A 96 25.43 -8.25 0.20
CA ASN A 96 23.98 -8.22 0.35
C ASN A 96 23.57 -7.24 1.45
N LEU A 97 24.34 -7.23 2.55
CA LEU A 97 24.13 -6.31 3.66
C LEU A 97 24.34 -4.85 3.23
N PHE A 98 25.36 -4.58 2.40
CA PHE A 98 25.64 -3.25 1.86
C PHE A 98 24.53 -2.75 0.94
N VAL A 99 24.05 -3.60 0.00
CA VAL A 99 22.94 -3.24 -0.89
C VAL A 99 21.68 -2.92 -0.09
N PHE A 100 21.33 -3.78 0.88
CA PHE A 100 20.17 -3.54 1.74
C PHE A 100 20.30 -2.23 2.54
N GLY A 101 21.45 -2.01 3.18
CA GLY A 101 21.71 -0.81 3.99
C GLY A 101 21.63 0.48 3.18
N ILE A 102 22.24 0.51 1.99
CA ILE A 102 22.13 1.65 1.09
C ILE A 102 20.69 1.86 0.62
N SER A 103 19.98 0.82 0.21
CA SER A 103 18.59 0.95 -0.26
C SER A 103 17.66 1.56 0.80
N ILE A 104 17.78 1.14 2.06
CA ILE A 104 16.99 1.71 3.16
C ILE A 104 17.42 3.15 3.47
N PHE A 105 18.71 3.43 3.55
CA PHE A 105 19.22 4.76 3.85
C PHE A 105 18.79 5.78 2.77
N PHE A 106 18.93 5.43 1.49
CA PHE A 106 18.46 6.27 0.39
C PHE A 106 16.94 6.43 0.42
N GLY A 107 16.18 5.36 0.67
CA GLY A 107 14.72 5.43 0.75
C GLY A 107 14.19 6.41 1.80
N LEU A 108 14.91 6.58 2.92
CA LEU A 108 14.53 7.50 4.00
C LEU A 108 15.15 8.91 3.86
N SER A 109 16.38 8.99 3.39
CA SER A 109 17.15 10.24 3.34
C SER A 109 16.86 11.07 2.09
N VAL A 110 16.72 10.44 0.92
CA VAL A 110 16.52 11.15 -0.35
C VAL A 110 15.23 11.99 -0.34
N PRO A 111 14.07 11.50 0.13
CA PRO A 111 12.86 12.32 0.14
C PRO A 111 13.00 13.60 0.96
N ASN A 112 13.64 13.52 2.14
CA ASN A 112 13.92 14.69 2.97
C ASN A 112 14.91 15.65 2.29
N TRP A 113 15.99 15.12 1.72
CA TRP A 113 16.97 15.95 1.01
C TRP A 113 16.37 16.66 -0.21
N VAL A 114 15.51 15.98 -0.98
CA VAL A 114 14.79 16.55 -2.13
C VAL A 114 13.73 17.56 -1.68
N ALA A 115 13.11 17.41 -0.51
CA ALA A 115 12.19 18.41 0.01
C ALA A 115 12.90 19.75 0.28
N ASP A 116 14.14 19.70 0.76
CA ASP A 116 14.94 20.88 1.09
C ASP A 116 15.73 21.45 -0.11
N ASN A 117 16.13 20.59 -1.06
CA ASN A 117 16.97 20.95 -2.21
C ASN A 117 16.27 20.72 -3.57
N GLY A 118 14.96 20.57 -3.57
CA GLY A 118 14.16 20.30 -4.75
C GLY A 118 14.18 21.46 -5.73
N ILE A 119 14.24 21.12 -7.03
CA ILE A 119 14.17 22.11 -8.11
C ILE A 119 12.85 22.87 -7.97
N GLN A 120 12.91 24.19 -7.74
CA GLN A 120 11.74 25.04 -7.61
C GLN A 120 10.99 25.12 -8.95
N THR A 121 10.07 24.20 -9.19
CA THR A 121 9.08 24.29 -10.27
C THR A 121 7.99 25.28 -9.89
N GLY A 122 8.34 26.58 -9.81
CA GLY A 122 7.43 27.72 -9.96
C GLY A 122 6.14 27.79 -9.12
N ARG A 123 5.95 27.01 -8.06
CA ARG A 123 4.83 27.17 -7.13
C ARG A 123 5.30 27.83 -5.85
N TYR A 124 5.02 29.13 -5.76
CA TYR A 124 5.05 29.90 -4.52
C TYR A 124 4.33 29.12 -3.42
N ARG A 125 5.07 28.78 -2.35
CA ARG A 125 4.49 28.40 -1.06
C ARG A 125 3.69 29.60 -0.57
N VAL A 126 2.35 29.54 -0.69
CA VAL A 126 1.48 30.37 0.14
C VAL A 126 1.54 29.77 1.54
N GLY A 127 1.81 30.63 2.52
CA GLY A 127 2.41 30.29 3.79
C GLY A 127 1.55 29.45 4.73
N HIS A 128 2.26 28.82 5.66
CA HIS A 128 1.93 28.81 7.08
C HIS A 128 3.23 29.11 7.84
#